data_AF-A0A0J8S4V7-F1
#
_entry.id   AF-A0A0J8S4V7-F1
#
_cell.length_a   1.000
_cell.length_b   1.000
_cell.length_c   1.000
_cell.angle_alpha   90.00
_cell.angle_beta   90.00
_cell.angle_gamma   90.00
#
_symmetry.space_group_name_H-M   'P 1'
#
loop_
_entity.id
_entity.type
_entity.pdbx_description
1 polymer ?
#
loop_
_entity_poly.entity_id
_entity_poly.type
_entity_poly.pdbx_seq_one_letter_code
_entity_poly.pdbx_strand_id
1 'polypeptide(L)'
;MDRARKRELRDSNIKAWIGEPDVFLVNKSLDSSLKKNTAFIKRLRTGITASAQPTFLTEIRTLSLHKYLSEIISAFYEGACKLKSPGEIAAGVEVASALHQRFGPHEFTKQLGWLLGRGMSTPDKAQLKAWTQEVREKEEKERLVRQRVLLRVVSELWLVGLLRTLDDVERPEDLGSKGKDGTPTAGSKVSDGQLKGKQSHTAPKASQDKDADPFPLEVIKDLLGYDREHQNLPLAVLFAKNYGWDIMGIKRADDGRKNVDPSGETTVTSKEP
;
A
#
# COMPACT_ATOMS: atom_id res chain seq x y z
N MET A 1 -6.25 -14.34 -1.25
CA MET A 1 -5.22 -14.91 -0.38
C MET A 1 -5.87 -15.33 0.91
N ASP A 2 -5.65 -16.57 1.36
CA ASP A 2 -6.19 -17.03 2.64
C ASP A 2 -5.49 -16.38 3.84
N ARG A 3 -6.06 -16.56 5.03
CA ARG A 3 -5.55 -15.95 6.27
C ARG A 3 -4.22 -16.57 6.74
N ALA A 4 -3.98 -17.84 6.45
CA ALA A 4 -2.75 -18.51 6.87
C ALA A 4 -1.56 -17.92 6.10
N ARG A 5 -1.68 -17.81 4.78
CA ARG A 5 -0.67 -17.20 3.92
C ARG A 5 -0.40 -15.74 4.26
N LYS A 6 -1.44 -14.96 4.60
CA LYS A 6 -1.25 -13.58 5.08
C LYS A 6 -0.40 -13.50 6.35
N ARG A 7 -0.59 -14.44 7.29
CA ARG A 7 0.22 -14.51 8.52
C ARG A 7 1.67 -14.87 8.24
N GLU A 8 1.91 -15.87 7.39
CA GLU A 8 3.27 -16.23 6.96
C GLU A 8 4.01 -15.05 6.34
N LEU A 9 3.35 -14.34 5.41
CA LEU A 9 3.93 -13.14 4.81
C LEU A 9 4.14 -12.03 5.84
N ARG A 10 3.22 -11.86 6.79
CA ARG A 10 3.36 -10.90 7.88
C ARG A 10 4.59 -11.17 8.72
N ASP A 11 4.79 -12.41 9.14
CA ASP A 11 5.94 -12.80 9.97
C ASP A 11 7.25 -12.52 9.23
N SER A 12 7.36 -12.91 7.95
CA SER A 12 8.54 -12.62 7.13
C SER A 12 8.73 -11.11 6.88
N ASN A 13 7.67 -10.37 6.61
CA ASN A 13 7.78 -8.93 6.34
C ASN A 13 8.18 -8.15 7.59
N ILE A 14 7.73 -8.57 8.79
CA ILE A 14 8.18 -8.00 10.07
C ILE A 14 9.67 -8.25 10.28
N LYS A 15 10.17 -9.46 9.99
CA LYS A 15 11.60 -9.77 10.05
C LYS A 15 12.44 -8.86 9.15
N ALA A 16 11.97 -8.62 7.93
CA ALA A 16 12.62 -7.68 7.02
C ALA A 16 12.60 -6.22 7.53
N TRP A 17 11.53 -5.81 8.24
CA TRP A 17 11.45 -4.49 8.87
C TRP A 17 12.45 -4.29 10.01
N ILE A 18 12.74 -5.33 10.79
CA ILE A 18 13.74 -5.28 11.88
C ILE A 18 15.18 -5.53 11.37
N GLY A 19 15.36 -5.72 10.06
CA GLY A 19 16.67 -5.89 9.44
C GLY A 19 17.27 -7.29 9.62
N GLU A 20 16.47 -8.32 9.86
CA GLU A 20 16.97 -9.70 9.82
C GLU A 20 17.55 -9.99 8.42
N PRO A 21 18.76 -10.57 8.33
CA PRO A 21 19.34 -10.98 7.05
C PRO A 21 18.61 -12.22 6.50
N ASP A 22 18.74 -12.44 5.19
CA ASP A 22 18.33 -13.68 4.52
C ASP A 22 16.85 -14.08 4.68
N VAL A 23 15.96 -13.11 4.96
CA VAL A 23 14.51 -13.33 5.02
C VAL A 23 13.98 -13.87 3.68
N PHE A 24 14.52 -13.36 2.57
CA PHE A 24 14.29 -13.91 1.24
C PHE A 24 15.54 -14.59 0.70
N LEU A 25 15.47 -15.91 0.53
CA LEU A 25 16.58 -16.69 -0.02
C LEU A 25 16.80 -16.41 -1.52
N VAL A 26 17.98 -15.88 -1.83
CA VAL A 26 18.47 -15.60 -3.20
C VAL A 26 19.52 -16.62 -3.65
N ASN A 27 19.70 -16.79 -4.97
CA ASN A 27 20.75 -17.65 -5.49
C ASN A 27 22.14 -17.04 -5.26
N LYS A 28 23.14 -17.91 -5.02
CA LYS A 28 24.56 -17.50 -4.85
C LYS A 28 25.11 -16.72 -6.05
N SER A 29 24.70 -17.10 -7.26
CA SER A 29 25.02 -16.40 -8.49
C SER A 29 23.74 -15.79 -9.07
N LEU A 30 23.79 -14.48 -9.32
CA LEU A 30 22.68 -13.70 -9.83
C LEU A 30 22.91 -13.34 -11.30
N ASP A 31 21.84 -13.41 -12.10
CA ASP A 31 21.85 -13.07 -13.50
C ASP A 31 21.68 -11.56 -13.69
N SER A 32 22.68 -10.91 -14.28
CA SER A 32 22.72 -9.47 -14.56
C SER A 32 22.31 -9.11 -16.00
N SER A 33 21.72 -10.05 -16.75
CA SER A 33 21.26 -9.84 -18.12
C SER A 33 20.27 -8.68 -18.20
N LEU A 34 20.66 -7.62 -18.90
CA LEU A 34 19.79 -6.46 -19.16
C LEU A 34 18.45 -6.90 -19.75
N LYS A 35 18.46 -7.85 -20.70
CA LYS A 35 17.24 -8.38 -21.33
C LYS A 35 16.26 -8.95 -20.30
N LYS A 36 16.74 -9.74 -19.33
CA LYS A 36 15.89 -10.34 -18.29
C LYS A 36 15.39 -9.29 -17.30
N ASN A 37 16.25 -8.36 -16.87
CA ASN A 37 15.87 -7.26 -15.98
C ASN A 37 14.79 -6.35 -16.62
N THR A 38 14.98 -5.95 -17.87
CA THR A 38 13.98 -5.15 -18.60
C THR A 38 12.67 -5.92 -18.81
N ALA A 39 12.72 -7.24 -19.05
CA ALA A 39 11.52 -8.06 -19.18
C ALA A 39 10.75 -8.16 -17.84
N PHE A 40 11.46 -8.34 -16.72
CA PHE A 40 10.90 -8.33 -15.37
C PHE A 40 10.17 -7.00 -15.09
N ILE A 41 10.84 -5.88 -15.32
CA ILE A 41 10.28 -4.53 -15.11
C ILE A 41 9.05 -4.28 -15.99
N LYS A 42 9.12 -4.63 -17.28
CA LYS A 42 7.96 -4.52 -18.19
C LYS A 42 6.77 -5.33 -17.69
N ARG A 43 7.01 -6.53 -17.17
CA ARG A 43 5.96 -7.39 -16.63
C ARG A 43 5.35 -6.82 -15.35
N LEU A 44 6.12 -6.14 -14.50
CA LEU A 44 5.57 -5.46 -13.32
C LEU A 44 4.51 -4.42 -13.68
N ARG A 45 4.68 -3.67 -14.78
CA ARG A 45 3.77 -2.56 -15.18
C ARG A 45 2.38 -3.02 -15.62
N THR A 46 2.25 -4.24 -16.15
CA THR A 46 1.04 -4.68 -16.86
C THR A 46 0.70 -6.17 -16.73
N GLY A 47 1.59 -6.99 -16.19
CA GLY A 47 1.49 -8.46 -16.21
C GLY A 47 1.48 -9.11 -14.83
N ILE A 48 1.06 -8.40 -13.79
CA ILE A 48 0.87 -8.97 -12.45
C ILE A 48 -0.44 -9.76 -12.44
N THR A 49 -0.34 -11.06 -12.63
CA THR A 49 -1.46 -12.00 -12.60
C THR A 49 -1.13 -13.20 -11.71
N ALA A 50 -2.15 -13.95 -11.28
CA ALA A 50 -1.95 -15.18 -10.51
C ALA A 50 -1.08 -16.21 -11.25
N SER A 51 -1.20 -16.31 -12.59
CA SER A 51 -0.39 -17.23 -13.40
C SER A 51 1.06 -16.78 -13.56
N ALA A 52 1.33 -15.47 -13.54
CA ALA A 52 2.69 -14.93 -13.64
C ALA A 52 3.43 -14.89 -12.29
N GLN A 53 2.73 -15.03 -11.16
CA GLN A 53 3.29 -14.95 -9.81
C GLN A 53 4.52 -15.86 -9.60
N PRO A 54 4.51 -17.16 -9.96
CA PRO A 54 5.67 -18.04 -9.75
C PRO A 54 6.91 -17.57 -10.52
N THR A 55 6.71 -17.01 -11.72
CA THR A 55 7.78 -16.47 -12.54
C THR A 55 8.41 -15.25 -11.89
N PHE A 56 7.60 -14.34 -11.34
CA PHE A 56 8.13 -13.19 -10.57
C PHE A 56 8.97 -13.65 -9.38
N LEU A 57 8.48 -14.61 -8.59
CA LEU A 57 9.23 -15.10 -7.41
C LEU A 57 10.57 -15.74 -7.82
N THR A 58 10.58 -16.45 -8.94
CA THR A 58 11.81 -17.03 -9.51
C THR A 58 12.78 -15.94 -9.97
N GLU A 59 12.30 -14.93 -10.69
CA GLU A 59 13.13 -13.81 -11.16
C GLU A 59 13.66 -12.97 -9.98
N ILE A 60 12.86 -12.75 -8.93
CA ILE A 60 13.31 -12.07 -7.69
C ILE A 60 14.40 -12.89 -6.98
N ARG A 61 14.39 -14.21 -7.08
CA ARG A 61 15.45 -15.07 -6.51
C ARG A 61 16.75 -15.08 -7.31
N THR A 62 16.65 -14.88 -8.63
CA THR A 62 17.74 -15.21 -9.56
C THR A 62 18.35 -14.02 -10.27
N LEU A 63 17.65 -12.89 -10.39
CA LEU A 63 18.14 -11.70 -11.09
C LEU A 63 18.89 -10.76 -10.15
N SER A 64 19.91 -10.08 -10.68
CA SER A 64 20.59 -8.96 -10.04
C SER A 64 19.79 -7.66 -10.21
N LEU A 65 18.78 -7.45 -9.37
CA LEU A 65 17.81 -6.36 -9.50
C LEU A 65 18.23 -5.02 -8.87
N HIS A 66 19.25 -5.00 -7.99
CA HIS A 66 19.55 -3.85 -7.13
C HIS A 66 19.82 -2.54 -7.92
N LYS A 67 20.51 -2.63 -9.07
CA LYS A 67 20.75 -1.48 -9.97
C LYS A 67 19.48 -0.89 -10.60
N TYR A 68 18.39 -1.65 -10.63
CA TYR A 68 17.13 -1.28 -11.27
C TYR A 68 16.02 -0.98 -10.26
N LEU A 69 16.35 -0.89 -8.96
CA LEU A 69 15.35 -0.87 -7.90
C LEU A 69 14.38 0.32 -8.01
N SER A 70 14.86 1.52 -8.31
CA SER A 70 13.99 2.69 -8.52
C SER A 70 13.00 2.50 -9.69
N GLU A 71 13.44 1.85 -10.76
CA GLU A 71 12.57 1.54 -11.90
C GLU A 71 11.57 0.42 -11.55
N ILE A 72 11.99 -0.57 -10.77
CA ILE A 72 11.16 -1.67 -10.26
C ILE A 72 10.04 -1.12 -9.36
N ILE A 73 10.36 -0.19 -8.44
CA ILE A 73 9.38 0.44 -7.55
C ILE A 73 8.33 1.19 -8.36
N SER A 74 8.78 2.00 -9.31
CA SER A 74 7.89 2.76 -10.21
C SER A 74 7.01 1.83 -11.05
N ALA A 75 7.61 0.77 -11.63
CA ALA A 75 6.91 -0.20 -12.44
C ALA A 75 5.89 -1.03 -11.64
N PHE A 76 6.23 -1.44 -10.42
CA PHE A 76 5.31 -2.13 -9.54
C PHE A 76 4.13 -1.22 -9.17
N TYR A 77 4.36 0.05 -8.83
CA TYR A 77 3.28 1.00 -8.55
C TYR A 77 2.30 1.16 -9.72
N GLU A 78 2.81 1.29 -10.96
CA GLU A 78 1.98 1.36 -12.16
C GLU A 78 1.13 0.10 -12.37
N GLY A 79 1.69 -1.08 -12.09
CA GLY A 79 0.96 -2.35 -12.10
C GLY A 79 -0.08 -2.42 -10.98
N ALA A 80 0.29 -2.01 -9.78
CA ALA A 80 -0.56 -1.99 -8.58
C ALA A 80 -1.84 -1.17 -8.80
N CYS A 81 -1.76 -0.06 -9.54
CA CYS A 81 -2.91 0.76 -9.93
C CYS A 81 -3.97 0.02 -10.78
N LYS A 82 -3.66 -1.18 -11.29
CA LYS A 82 -4.49 -1.93 -12.24
C LYS A 82 -5.01 -3.27 -11.69
N LEU A 83 -4.65 -3.66 -10.46
CA LEU A 83 -5.00 -4.96 -9.87
C LEU A 83 -6.46 -4.99 -9.38
N LYS A 84 -7.40 -5.34 -10.25
CA LYS A 84 -8.84 -5.23 -9.96
C LYS A 84 -9.40 -6.49 -9.28
N SER A 85 -8.87 -7.66 -9.64
CA SER A 85 -9.35 -8.95 -9.13
C SER A 85 -8.64 -9.38 -7.85
N PRO A 86 -9.28 -10.19 -6.98
CA PRO A 86 -8.63 -10.74 -5.79
C PRO A 86 -7.37 -11.57 -6.09
N GLY A 87 -7.34 -12.25 -7.25
CA GLY A 87 -6.18 -13.04 -7.68
C GLY A 87 -4.99 -12.17 -8.09
N GLU A 88 -5.22 -11.08 -8.83
CA GLU A 88 -4.19 -10.10 -9.17
C GLU A 88 -3.65 -9.39 -7.93
N ILE A 89 -4.54 -9.00 -7.01
CA ILE A 89 -4.13 -8.37 -5.74
C ILE A 89 -3.27 -9.34 -4.93
N ALA A 90 -3.69 -10.60 -4.79
CA ALA A 90 -2.90 -11.61 -4.09
C ALA A 90 -1.52 -11.81 -4.72
N ALA A 91 -1.43 -11.88 -6.05
CA ALA A 91 -0.16 -11.96 -6.78
C ALA A 91 0.71 -10.72 -6.54
N GLY A 92 0.12 -9.52 -6.57
CA GLY A 92 0.82 -8.27 -6.28
C GLY A 92 1.38 -8.23 -4.85
N VAL A 93 0.63 -8.72 -3.87
CA VAL A 93 1.06 -8.81 -2.46
C VAL A 93 2.25 -9.76 -2.29
N GLU A 94 2.24 -10.90 -2.96
CA GLU A 94 3.36 -11.87 -2.95
C GLU A 94 4.61 -11.27 -3.58
N VAL A 95 4.47 -10.60 -4.72
CA VAL A 95 5.58 -9.95 -5.42
C VAL A 95 6.16 -8.81 -4.58
N ALA A 96 5.31 -7.95 -4.02
CA ALA A 96 5.76 -6.86 -3.14
C ALA A 96 6.44 -7.39 -1.88
N SER A 97 5.88 -8.42 -1.25
CA SER A 97 6.46 -9.05 -0.06
C SER A 97 7.84 -9.65 -0.37
N ALA A 98 8.00 -10.35 -1.49
CA ALA A 98 9.30 -10.88 -1.90
C ALA A 98 10.34 -9.78 -2.16
N LEU A 99 9.94 -8.66 -2.78
CA LEU A 99 10.82 -7.49 -2.97
C LEU A 99 11.20 -6.83 -1.63
N HIS A 100 10.23 -6.64 -0.73
CA HIS A 100 10.48 -6.11 0.62
C HIS A 100 11.39 -7.03 1.43
N GLN A 101 11.16 -8.34 1.41
CA GLN A 101 11.98 -9.31 2.14
C GLN A 101 13.42 -9.40 1.58
N ARG A 102 13.62 -9.04 0.31
CA ARG A 102 14.94 -9.03 -0.34
C ARG A 102 15.72 -7.73 -0.14
N PHE A 103 15.06 -6.58 -0.29
CA PHE A 103 15.72 -5.26 -0.29
C PHE A 103 15.48 -4.45 1.00
N GLY A 104 14.58 -4.94 1.85
CA GLY A 104 14.23 -4.28 3.10
C GLY A 104 13.43 -2.99 2.91
N PRO A 105 13.11 -2.32 4.03
CA PRO A 105 12.25 -1.16 4.00
C PRO A 105 12.90 0.06 3.35
N HIS A 106 14.18 0.32 3.66
CA HIS A 106 14.89 1.54 3.25
C HIS A 106 15.05 1.67 1.73
N GLU A 107 15.26 0.56 1.04
CA GLU A 107 15.50 0.59 -0.41
C GLU A 107 14.22 0.41 -1.23
N PHE A 108 13.21 -0.28 -0.69
CA PHE A 108 11.99 -0.62 -1.42
C PHE A 108 10.72 -0.04 -0.81
N THR A 109 10.38 -0.47 0.41
CA THR A 109 9.03 -0.27 0.97
C THR A 109 8.69 1.16 1.28
N LYS A 110 9.65 1.95 1.79
CA LYS A 110 9.40 3.37 2.12
C LYS A 110 9.05 4.21 0.88
N GLN A 111 9.77 4.00 -0.22
CA GLN A 111 9.50 4.66 -1.50
C GLN A 111 8.21 4.18 -2.14
N LEU A 112 7.95 2.87 -2.11
CA LEU A 112 6.69 2.31 -2.58
C LEU A 112 5.51 2.89 -1.78
N GLY A 113 5.64 2.96 -0.46
CA GLY A 113 4.65 3.57 0.43
C GLY A 113 4.37 5.02 0.06
N TRP A 114 5.40 5.79 -0.29
CA TRP A 114 5.22 7.17 -0.74
C TRP A 114 4.42 7.25 -2.06
N LEU A 115 4.75 6.43 -3.05
CA LEU A 115 4.00 6.38 -4.33
C LEU A 115 2.54 5.98 -4.11
N LEU A 116 2.30 4.97 -3.26
CA LEU A 116 0.95 4.51 -2.92
C LEU A 116 0.16 5.61 -2.19
N GLY A 117 0.78 6.30 -1.23
CA GLY A 117 0.18 7.44 -0.54
C GLY A 117 -0.19 8.55 -1.51
N ARG A 118 0.73 8.95 -2.38
CA ARG A 118 0.46 9.96 -3.43
C ARG A 118 -0.67 9.54 -4.37
N GLY A 119 -0.71 8.26 -4.76
CA GLY A 119 -1.79 7.71 -5.60
C GLY A 119 -3.17 7.74 -4.93
N MET A 120 -3.18 7.79 -3.60
CA MET A 120 -4.37 7.89 -2.77
C MET A 120 -4.75 9.33 -2.39
N SER A 121 -3.91 10.33 -2.66
CA SER A 121 -4.21 11.74 -2.37
C SER A 121 -5.15 12.39 -3.40
N THR A 122 -5.80 13.49 -3.02
CA THR A 122 -6.54 14.37 -3.93
C THR A 122 -5.61 15.41 -4.58
N PRO A 123 -5.88 15.87 -5.82
CA PRO A 123 -5.14 16.97 -6.44
C PRO A 123 -5.17 18.24 -5.60
N ASP A 124 -4.10 19.05 -5.68
CA ASP A 124 -4.04 20.31 -4.93
C ASP A 124 -5.02 21.36 -5.47
N LYS A 125 -5.44 22.29 -4.60
CA LYS A 125 -6.36 23.39 -4.92
C LYS A 125 -5.88 24.24 -6.10
N ALA A 126 -4.56 24.40 -6.27
CA ALA A 126 -3.99 25.11 -7.41
C ALA A 126 -4.25 24.37 -8.74
N GLN A 127 -4.05 23.05 -8.76
CA GLN A 127 -4.31 22.23 -9.95
C GLN A 127 -5.80 22.18 -10.29
N LEU A 128 -6.65 22.02 -9.26
CA LEU A 128 -8.10 22.05 -9.45
C LEU A 128 -8.52 23.37 -10.12
N LYS A 129 -8.02 24.52 -9.65
CA LYS A 129 -8.33 25.83 -10.24
C LYS A 129 -7.89 25.97 -11.69
N ALA A 130 -6.79 25.34 -12.09
CA ALA A 130 -6.26 25.40 -13.45
C ALA A 130 -7.09 24.60 -14.47
N TRP A 131 -7.88 23.63 -14.01
CA TRP A 131 -8.68 22.78 -14.89
C TRP A 131 -10.04 23.38 -15.23
N THR A 132 -10.47 23.15 -16.47
CA THR A 132 -11.86 23.37 -16.91
C THR A 132 -12.78 22.35 -16.25
N GLN A 133 -14.09 22.64 -16.22
CA GLN A 133 -15.08 21.76 -15.59
C GLN A 133 -15.06 20.34 -16.16
N GLU A 134 -14.98 20.20 -17.49
CA GLU A 134 -14.93 18.91 -18.17
C GLU A 134 -13.67 18.09 -17.81
N VAL A 135 -12.51 18.76 -17.73
CA VAL A 135 -11.26 18.10 -17.33
C VAL A 135 -11.32 17.66 -15.86
N ARG A 136 -11.89 18.48 -14.97
CA ARG A 136 -12.07 18.12 -13.56
C ARG A 136 -12.92 16.86 -13.41
N GLU A 137 -14.06 16.79 -14.07
CA GLU A 137 -14.97 15.64 -13.96
C GLU A 137 -14.33 14.35 -14.48
N LYS A 138 -13.60 14.43 -15.60
CA LYS A 138 -12.88 13.29 -16.17
C LYS A 138 -11.76 12.81 -15.24
N GLU A 139 -10.88 13.70 -14.80
CA GLU A 139 -9.76 13.37 -13.90
C GLU A 139 -10.26 12.83 -12.55
N GLU A 140 -11.35 13.40 -12.03
CA GLU A 140 -11.97 12.95 -10.77
C GLU A 140 -12.51 11.53 -10.89
N LYS A 141 -13.18 11.21 -12.00
CA LYS A 141 -13.66 9.85 -12.28
C LYS A 141 -12.49 8.86 -12.37
N GLU A 142 -11.42 9.22 -13.08
CA GLU A 142 -10.22 8.38 -13.20
C GLU A 142 -9.50 8.21 -11.86
N ARG A 143 -9.42 9.27 -11.05
CA ARG A 143 -8.89 9.26 -9.68
C ARG A 143 -9.65 8.27 -8.82
N LEU A 144 -10.98 8.34 -8.77
CA LEU A 144 -11.80 7.45 -7.95
C LEU A 144 -11.64 5.97 -8.35
N VAL A 145 -11.53 5.68 -9.66
CA VAL A 145 -11.27 4.33 -10.15
C VAL A 145 -9.91 3.83 -9.65
N ARG A 146 -8.86 4.66 -9.76
CA ARG A 146 -7.50 4.33 -9.29
C ARG A 146 -7.48 4.11 -7.79
N GLN A 147 -8.04 5.03 -7.02
CA GLN A 147 -8.05 4.95 -5.56
C GLN A 147 -8.84 3.76 -5.04
N ARG A 148 -9.92 3.36 -5.72
CA ARG A 148 -10.65 2.14 -5.37
C ARG A 148 -9.79 0.88 -5.47
N VAL A 149 -8.94 0.81 -6.50
CA VAL A 149 -8.00 -0.28 -6.70
C VAL A 149 -6.89 -0.21 -5.63
N LEU A 150 -6.23 0.94 -5.54
CA LEU A 150 -5.12 1.14 -4.61
C LEU A 150 -5.54 0.92 -3.16
N LEU A 151 -6.75 1.35 -2.75
CA LEU A 151 -7.24 1.14 -1.39
C LEU A 151 -7.25 -0.34 -0.99
N ARG A 152 -7.62 -1.22 -1.92
CA ARG A 152 -7.58 -2.67 -1.67
C ARG A 152 -6.13 -3.16 -1.56
N VAL A 153 -5.26 -2.69 -2.45
CA VAL A 153 -3.84 -3.05 -2.46
C VAL A 153 -3.15 -2.60 -1.18
N VAL A 154 -3.26 -1.33 -0.78
CA VAL A 154 -2.61 -0.80 0.44
C VAL A 154 -3.13 -1.48 1.71
N SER A 155 -4.43 -1.82 1.75
CA SER A 155 -5.00 -2.56 2.87
C SER A 155 -4.41 -3.96 2.97
N GLU A 156 -4.30 -4.68 1.84
CA GLU A 156 -3.68 -6.00 1.81
C GLU A 156 -2.18 -5.98 2.14
N LEU A 157 -1.44 -4.98 1.64
CA LEU A 157 -0.03 -4.77 1.99
C LEU A 157 0.16 -4.46 3.48
N TRP A 158 -0.78 -3.75 4.10
CA TRP A 158 -0.77 -3.50 5.54
C TRP A 158 -1.08 -4.77 6.36
N LEU A 159 -2.03 -5.59 5.90
CA LEU A 159 -2.38 -6.85 6.57
C LEU A 159 -1.18 -7.80 6.63
N VAL A 160 -0.37 -7.84 5.57
CA VAL A 160 0.88 -8.62 5.56
C VAL A 160 2.08 -7.86 6.15
N GLY A 161 1.88 -6.75 6.85
CA GLY A 161 2.95 -6.03 7.55
C GLY A 161 4.03 -5.42 6.64
N LEU A 162 3.77 -5.31 5.33
CA LEU A 162 4.67 -4.61 4.41
C LEU A 162 4.54 -3.09 4.66
N LEU A 163 3.32 -2.56 4.62
CA LEU A 163 3.04 -1.19 5.05
C LEU A 163 2.65 -1.17 6.53
N ARG A 164 3.00 -0.10 7.26
CA ARG A 164 2.63 0.07 8.68
C ARG A 164 1.87 1.38 8.90
N THR A 165 2.54 2.52 8.74
CA THR A 165 2.01 3.87 8.99
C THR A 165 2.47 4.84 7.89
N LEU A 166 1.89 6.04 7.79
CA LEU A 166 2.38 7.06 6.85
C LEU A 166 3.74 7.65 7.29
N ASP A 167 4.10 7.59 8.56
CA ASP A 167 5.39 8.08 9.06
C ASP A 167 6.60 7.30 8.51
N ASP A 168 6.38 6.08 8.04
CA ASP A 168 7.42 5.22 7.47
C ASP A 168 7.76 5.55 6.01
N VAL A 169 6.96 6.37 5.31
CA VAL A 169 7.19 6.62 3.88
C VAL A 169 8.28 7.66 3.65
N GLU A 170 9.07 7.48 2.59
CA GLU A 170 10.15 8.41 2.22
C GLU A 170 10.04 8.80 0.75
N ARG A 171 10.22 10.10 0.50
CA ARG A 171 10.24 10.64 -0.86
C ARG A 171 11.47 10.12 -1.61
N PRO A 172 11.35 9.83 -2.91
CA PRO A 172 12.49 9.42 -3.73
C PRO A 172 13.66 10.40 -3.70
N GLU A 173 13.41 11.70 -3.58
CA GLU A 173 14.43 12.75 -3.47
C GLU A 173 15.09 12.85 -2.09
N ASP A 174 14.46 12.30 -1.03
CA ASP A 174 14.98 12.32 0.34
C ASP A 174 15.84 11.08 0.66
N LEU A 175 16.05 10.20 -0.33
CA LEU A 175 16.86 8.99 -0.21
C LEU A 175 18.34 9.35 0.01
N GLY A 176 18.84 9.07 1.21
CA GLY A 176 20.23 9.29 1.59
C GLY A 176 20.49 10.57 2.41
N SER A 177 19.48 11.44 2.57
CA SER A 177 19.61 12.68 3.35
C SER A 177 19.76 12.43 4.87
N LYS A 178 19.41 11.23 5.35
CA LYS A 178 19.51 10.83 6.77
C LYS A 178 20.69 9.89 7.07
N GLY A 179 21.67 9.79 6.14
CA GLY A 179 22.85 8.92 6.29
C GLY A 179 24.18 9.64 6.50
N LYS A 180 24.19 10.97 6.69
CA LYS A 180 25.41 11.74 6.95
C LYS A 180 25.15 12.77 8.03
N ASP A 181 25.86 12.64 9.14
CA ASP A 181 25.77 13.51 10.31
C ASP A 181 25.92 15.00 9.97
N GLY A 182 25.07 15.81 10.59
CA GLY A 182 25.36 17.17 11.05
C GLY A 182 25.63 18.27 10.02
N THR A 183 24.58 18.97 9.58
CA THR A 183 24.49 20.45 9.51
C THR A 183 23.14 20.88 8.90
N PRO A 184 22.41 21.86 9.47
CA PRO A 184 21.18 22.34 8.87
C PRO A 184 21.52 23.46 7.87
N THR A 185 21.36 23.20 6.57
CA THR A 185 21.29 24.28 5.58
C THR A 185 19.84 24.51 5.18
N ALA A 186 19.42 25.75 5.41
CA ALA A 186 18.10 26.26 5.13
C ALA A 186 17.87 26.40 3.62
N GLY A 187 16.63 26.14 3.21
CA GLY A 187 16.04 26.75 2.03
C GLY A 187 15.86 25.84 0.83
N SER A 188 14.66 25.25 0.72
CA SER A 188 13.86 25.33 -0.50
C SER A 188 12.43 24.88 -0.21
N LYS A 189 11.53 25.87 -0.17
CA LYS A 189 10.08 25.66 -0.24
C LYS A 189 9.74 25.23 -1.66
N VAL A 190 9.23 24.03 -1.81
CA VAL A 190 8.40 23.63 -2.95
C VAL A 190 7.17 22.95 -2.36
N SER A 191 6.04 23.62 -2.55
CA SER A 191 4.72 23.17 -2.17
C SER A 191 4.26 22.09 -3.13
N ASP A 192 4.24 20.85 -2.65
CA ASP A 192 3.58 19.74 -3.31
C ASP A 192 2.77 19.00 -2.24
N GLY A 193 1.55 18.56 -2.59
CA GLY A 193 0.46 18.15 -1.68
C GLY A 193 0.87 17.19 -0.55
N GLN A 194 1.30 17.77 0.57
CA GLN A 194 1.94 17.06 1.67
C GLN A 194 0.89 16.50 2.64
N LEU A 195 0.85 15.17 2.75
CA LEU A 195 0.36 14.48 3.95
C LEU A 195 1.30 14.89 5.09
N LYS A 196 0.78 15.59 6.08
CA LYS A 196 1.57 16.36 7.05
C LYS A 196 2.00 15.45 8.21
N GLY A 197 3.02 14.64 7.99
CA GLY A 197 3.72 13.94 9.08
C GLY A 197 4.40 14.95 10.01
N LYS A 198 4.04 14.95 11.29
CA LYS A 198 4.70 15.79 12.31
C LYS A 198 6.10 15.23 12.57
N GLN A 199 7.12 15.93 12.09
CA GLN A 199 8.50 15.66 12.47
C GLN A 199 8.71 15.94 13.96
N SER A 200 8.93 14.89 14.75
CA SER A 200 9.61 15.00 16.03
C SER A 200 10.93 14.25 15.93
N HIS A 201 12.03 14.97 16.11
CA HIS A 201 13.36 14.39 16.22
C HIS A 201 13.53 13.82 17.63
N THR A 202 13.72 12.52 17.77
CA THR A 202 14.54 11.90 18.84
C THR A 202 14.78 10.41 18.53
N ALA A 203 15.93 9.92 18.98
CA ALA A 203 16.54 8.60 18.74
C ALA A 203 15.64 7.39 19.16
N PRO A 204 15.93 6.15 18.69
CA PRO A 204 14.97 5.06 18.75
C PRO A 204 14.85 4.52 20.18
N LYS A 205 13.73 4.80 20.83
CA LYS A 205 13.28 4.06 22.02
C LYS A 205 12.14 3.13 21.62
N ALA A 206 12.39 1.84 21.76
CA ALA A 206 11.36 0.81 21.70
C ALA A 206 10.39 0.99 22.87
N SER A 207 9.25 1.66 22.65
CA SER A 207 7.98 1.46 23.37
C SER A 207 6.95 2.55 23.02
N GLN A 208 5.95 2.20 22.21
CA GLN A 208 4.53 2.61 22.28
C GLN A 208 3.92 2.71 20.87
N ASP A 209 3.45 1.56 20.40
CA ASP A 209 2.73 1.34 19.14
C ASP A 209 1.27 1.88 19.20
N LYS A 210 1.02 2.95 19.97
CA LYS A 210 -0.35 3.42 20.31
C LYS A 210 -0.82 4.68 19.59
N ASP A 211 0.05 5.44 18.93
CA ASP A 211 -0.32 6.79 18.47
C ASP A 211 -0.38 6.97 16.95
N ALA A 212 0.14 6.02 16.15
CA ALA A 212 0.10 6.12 14.70
C ALA A 212 -1.02 5.26 14.12
N ASP A 213 -1.89 5.88 13.32
CA ASP A 213 -2.95 5.16 12.63
C ASP A 213 -2.36 4.18 11.59
N PRO A 214 -3.01 3.03 11.34
CA PRO A 214 -2.71 2.18 10.20
C PRO A 214 -2.69 3.00 8.91
N PHE A 215 -1.67 2.80 8.07
CA PHE A 215 -1.52 3.47 6.76
C PHE A 215 -2.86 3.62 6.00
N PRO A 216 -3.66 2.56 5.75
CA PRO A 216 -4.90 2.71 4.99
C PRO A 216 -5.99 3.49 5.74
N LEU A 217 -5.97 3.48 7.08
CA LEU A 217 -6.93 4.22 7.90
C LEU A 217 -6.60 5.72 7.88
N GLU A 218 -5.32 6.07 8.05
CA GLU A 218 -4.85 7.46 8.01
C GLU A 218 -5.16 8.10 6.64
N VAL A 219 -4.88 7.39 5.55
CA VAL A 219 -5.22 7.82 4.19
C VAL A 219 -6.72 8.08 4.02
N ILE A 220 -7.59 7.22 4.57
CA ILE A 220 -9.04 7.44 4.51
C ILE A 220 -9.46 8.65 5.35
N LYS A 221 -8.90 8.80 6.56
CA LYS A 221 -9.20 9.96 7.42
C LYS A 221 -8.87 11.26 6.70
N ASP A 222 -7.72 11.33 6.05
CA ASP A 222 -7.30 12.50 5.27
C ASP A 222 -8.22 12.71 4.07
N LEU A 223 -8.53 11.67 3.30
CA LEU A 223 -9.44 11.76 2.15
C LEU A 223 -10.82 12.29 2.53
N LEU A 224 -11.36 11.87 3.68
CA LEU A 224 -12.67 12.31 4.16
C LEU A 224 -12.64 13.67 4.83
N GLY A 225 -11.51 14.04 5.47
CA GLY A 225 -11.36 15.33 6.15
C GLY A 225 -11.50 16.54 5.23
N TYR A 226 -11.20 16.38 3.93
CA TYR A 226 -11.35 17.42 2.92
C TYR A 226 -12.58 17.23 2.00
N ASP A 227 -13.35 16.15 2.16
CA ASP A 227 -14.42 15.73 1.24
C ASP A 227 -15.78 16.35 1.56
N ARG A 228 -15.92 17.64 1.28
CA ARG A 228 -17.17 18.40 1.52
C ARG A 228 -18.34 17.91 0.67
N GLU A 229 -18.06 17.38 -0.51
CA GLU A 229 -19.07 16.93 -1.47
C GLU A 229 -19.31 15.42 -1.42
N HIS A 230 -18.71 14.72 -0.45
CA HIS A 230 -18.91 13.31 -0.20
C HIS A 230 -18.53 12.37 -1.36
N GLN A 231 -17.61 12.81 -2.23
CA GLN A 231 -17.15 12.07 -3.41
C GLN A 231 -16.34 10.81 -3.03
N ASN A 232 -15.69 10.82 -1.87
CA ASN A 232 -14.87 9.72 -1.35
C ASN A 232 -15.65 8.75 -0.46
N LEU A 233 -16.93 9.02 -0.13
CA LEU A 233 -17.76 8.10 0.68
C LEU A 233 -17.79 6.65 0.12
N PRO A 234 -17.88 6.39 -1.20
CA PRO A 234 -17.83 5.04 -1.72
C PRO A 234 -16.53 4.28 -1.37
N LEU A 235 -15.41 5.00 -1.19
CA LEU A 235 -14.14 4.42 -0.76
C LEU A 235 -14.18 4.04 0.73
N ALA A 236 -14.76 4.90 1.57
CA ALA A 236 -14.94 4.61 3.00
C ALA A 236 -15.86 3.39 3.21
N VAL A 237 -16.97 3.31 2.47
CA VAL A 237 -17.87 2.15 2.50
C VAL A 237 -17.15 0.88 2.06
N LEU A 238 -16.37 0.93 0.96
CA LEU A 238 -15.57 -0.20 0.51
C LEU A 238 -14.62 -0.69 1.60
N PHE A 239 -13.93 0.24 2.26
CA PHE A 239 -12.99 -0.07 3.33
C PHE A 239 -13.66 -0.67 4.55
N ALA A 240 -14.68 -0.01 5.10
CA ALA A 240 -15.40 -0.47 6.28
C ALA A 240 -16.01 -1.87 6.03
N LYS A 241 -16.57 -2.08 4.83
CA LYS A 241 -17.08 -3.38 4.43
C LYS A 241 -15.95 -4.41 4.44
N ASN A 242 -14.89 -4.22 3.65
CA ASN A 242 -13.94 -5.31 3.39
C ASN A 242 -12.85 -5.48 4.47
N TYR A 243 -12.51 -4.43 5.21
CA TYR A 243 -11.36 -4.38 6.10
C TYR A 243 -11.66 -3.82 7.49
N GLY A 244 -12.92 -3.45 7.79
CA GLY A 244 -13.29 -2.85 9.07
C GLY A 244 -12.98 -3.72 10.29
N TRP A 245 -13.14 -5.04 10.17
CA TRP A 245 -12.74 -5.99 11.21
C TRP A 245 -11.22 -6.08 11.34
N ASP A 246 -10.52 -6.30 10.22
CA ASP A 246 -9.09 -6.61 10.26
C ASP A 246 -8.22 -5.39 10.64
N ILE A 247 -8.68 -4.15 10.35
CA ILE A 247 -7.92 -2.92 10.59
C ILE A 247 -8.43 -2.13 11.79
N MET A 248 -9.75 -2.07 12.01
CA MET A 248 -10.35 -1.29 13.11
C MET A 248 -10.90 -2.16 14.25
N GLY A 249 -10.91 -3.50 14.12
CA GLY A 249 -11.53 -4.39 15.09
C GLY A 249 -13.06 -4.28 15.16
N ILE A 250 -13.68 -3.60 14.19
CA ILE A 250 -15.14 -3.39 14.17
C ILE A 250 -15.79 -4.65 13.61
N LYS A 251 -16.51 -5.40 14.45
CA LYS A 251 -17.36 -6.50 13.97
C LYS A 251 -18.47 -5.90 13.11
N ARG A 252 -18.70 -6.48 11.94
CA ARG A 252 -19.92 -6.16 11.18
C ARG A 252 -21.12 -6.49 12.06
N ALA A 253 -22.11 -5.60 12.12
CA ALA A 253 -23.44 -5.99 12.51
C ALA A 253 -23.86 -7.09 11.53
N ASP A 254 -24.26 -8.25 12.04
CA ASP A 254 -24.55 -9.42 11.22
C ASP A 254 -25.57 -9.04 10.13
N ASP A 255 -25.28 -9.33 8.86
CA ASP A 255 -26.18 -9.11 7.70
C ASP A 255 -27.33 -10.15 7.71
N GLY A 256 -27.75 -10.59 8.90
CA GLY A 256 -28.98 -11.31 9.10
C GLY A 256 -30.13 -10.37 8.80
N ARG A 257 -30.64 -10.42 7.56
CA ARG A 257 -31.99 -9.94 7.27
C ARG A 257 -32.92 -10.61 8.28
N LYS A 258 -33.36 -9.87 9.29
CA LYS A 258 -34.54 -10.23 10.06
C LYS A 258 -35.68 -10.23 9.05
N ASN A 259 -36.09 -11.41 8.59
CA ASN A 259 -37.40 -11.54 7.97
C ASN A 259 -38.40 -11.23 9.08
N VAL A 260 -39.05 -10.09 8.94
CA VAL A 260 -40.17 -9.72 9.81
C VAL A 260 -41.37 -10.45 9.22
N ASP A 261 -41.84 -11.49 9.92
CA ASP A 261 -43.16 -12.04 9.63
C ASP A 261 -44.21 -10.94 9.85
N PRO A 262 -45.35 -10.96 9.14
CA PRO A 262 -46.37 -9.90 9.21
C PRO A 262 -47.00 -9.71 10.62
N SER A 263 -46.60 -10.52 11.60
CA SER A 263 -47.04 -10.47 13.00
C SER A 263 -46.03 -9.78 13.95
N GLY A 264 -44.91 -9.25 13.45
CA GLY A 264 -44.01 -8.39 14.23
C GLY A 264 -43.10 -9.08 15.27
N GLU A 265 -43.06 -10.41 15.32
CA GLU A 265 -42.10 -11.12 16.16
C GLU A 265 -40.78 -11.40 15.42
N THR A 266 -39.66 -11.16 16.11
CA THR A 266 -38.32 -11.47 15.59
C THR A 266 -37.78 -12.74 16.22
N THR A 267 -37.78 -13.86 15.48
CA THR A 267 -37.10 -15.08 15.93
C THR A 267 -35.63 -15.05 15.54
N VAL A 268 -34.75 -15.06 16.54
CA VAL A 268 -33.30 -15.27 16.34
C VAL A 268 -33.08 -16.77 16.25
N THR A 269 -32.80 -17.29 15.06
CA THR A 269 -32.37 -18.68 14.89
C THR A 269 -30.89 -18.79 15.21
N SER A 270 -30.57 -19.01 16.48
CA SER A 270 -29.25 -19.44 16.92
C SER A 270 -28.98 -20.83 16.34
N LYS A 271 -27.99 -20.94 15.45
CA LYS A 271 -27.36 -22.23 15.13
C LYS A 271 -26.17 -22.41 16.05
N GLU A 272 -26.30 -23.35 16.99
CA GLU A 272 -25.22 -23.94 17.79
C GLU A 272 -25.20 -25.45 17.53
N PRO A 273 -24.10 -26.16 17.86
CA PRO A 273 -22.69 -25.83 17.65
C PRO A 273 -22.04 -26.75 16.60
#